data_AF-A0A9D1G089-F1
#
_entry.id   AF-A0A9D1G089-F1
#
_cell.length_a   1.000
_cell.length_b   1.000
_cell.length_c   1.000
_cell.angle_alpha   90.00
_cell.angle_beta   90.00
_cell.angle_gamma   90.00
#
_symmetry.space_group_name_H-M   'P 1'
#
loop_
_entity.id
_entity.type
_entity.pdbx_description
1 polymer ?
#
loop_
_entity_poly.entity_id
_entity_poly.type
_entity_poly.pdbx_seq_one_letter_code
_entity_poly.pdbx_strand_id
1 'polypeptide(L)'
;MKREKYLVRRGLMLQGVLLVVSLIFLLSMSGWWAFAFSLALIAGVCMYALNEGAYLGDKAVAMQKLIDKQQAEGREIAPERYNEVYDWRVGVRAYIYTVLPFLVIAIVNYILYLSWPEDTLNTMDLIVTILFMPYVQLFSPWIETIDTAIVRLCYIPASLIVPAFVLIGYLRGPVYYERKMKEMMKGSKKKRRRLRVTPKPRKDRNQPEI
;
A
#
# COMPACT_ATOMS: atom_id res chain seq x y z
N MET A 1 14.35 6.76 9.92
CA MET A 1 13.48 7.92 9.60
C MET A 1 13.14 8.06 8.10
N LYS A 2 14.08 7.88 7.15
CA LYS A 2 13.80 8.01 5.69
C LYS A 2 12.67 7.08 5.18
N ARG A 3 12.65 5.81 5.61
CA ARG A 3 11.68 4.81 5.13
C ARG A 3 10.27 4.98 5.69
N GLU A 4 10.17 5.40 6.95
CA GLU A 4 8.90 5.74 7.59
C GLU A 4 8.19 6.86 6.82
N LYS A 5 8.91 7.96 6.53
CA LYS A 5 8.40 9.05 5.68
C LYS A 5 7.97 8.56 4.31
N TYR A 6 8.71 7.63 3.72
CA TYR A 6 8.36 7.05 2.42
C TYR A 6 7.05 6.22 2.49
N LEU A 7 6.88 5.38 3.51
CA LEU A 7 5.64 4.61 3.73
C LEU A 7 4.44 5.53 3.92
N VAL A 8 4.58 6.57 4.75
CA VAL A 8 3.52 7.58 4.97
C VAL A 8 3.17 8.28 3.65
N ARG A 9 4.17 8.75 2.90
CA ARG A 9 3.95 9.41 1.62
C ARG A 9 3.23 8.50 0.62
N ARG A 10 3.57 7.21 0.59
CA ARG A 10 2.91 6.24 -0.28
C ARG A 10 1.46 5.97 0.14
N GLY A 11 1.20 5.80 1.44
CA GLY A 11 -0.16 5.67 1.95
C GLY A 11 -1.04 6.87 1.59
N LEU A 12 -0.54 8.09 1.80
CA LEU A 12 -1.22 9.33 1.42
C LEU A 12 -1.42 9.45 -0.09
N MET A 13 -0.41 9.10 -0.89
CA MET A 13 -0.52 9.14 -2.35
C MET A 13 -1.59 8.18 -2.86
N LEU A 14 -1.68 6.96 -2.30
CA LEU A 14 -2.70 5.99 -2.69
C LEU A 14 -4.11 6.46 -2.33
N GLN A 15 -4.28 7.08 -1.17
CA GLN A 15 -5.54 7.72 -0.82
C GLN A 15 -5.88 8.88 -1.76
N GLY A 16 -4.89 9.70 -2.16
CA GLY A 16 -5.08 10.78 -3.12
C GLY A 16 -5.47 10.27 -4.51
N VAL A 17 -4.85 9.19 -4.99
CA VAL A 17 -5.22 8.54 -6.27
C VAL A 17 -6.64 7.98 -6.18
N LEU A 18 -6.97 7.29 -5.09
CA LEU A 18 -8.33 6.80 -4.83
C LEU A 18 -9.34 7.94 -4.96
N LEU A 19 -9.08 9.06 -4.29
CA LEU A 19 -9.93 10.25 -4.29
C LEU A 19 -10.09 10.85 -5.70
N VAL A 20 -9.00 11.08 -6.43
CA VAL A 20 -9.06 11.70 -7.76
C VAL A 20 -9.83 10.81 -8.74
N VAL A 21 -9.56 9.50 -8.75
CA VAL A 21 -10.30 8.57 -9.62
C VAL A 21 -11.77 8.51 -9.21
N SER A 22 -12.06 8.51 -7.91
CA SER A 22 -13.44 8.59 -7.41
C SER A 22 -14.15 9.86 -7.86
N LEU A 23 -13.53 11.03 -7.80
CA LEU A 23 -14.15 12.28 -8.27
C LEU A 23 -14.47 12.23 -9.77
N ILE A 24 -13.58 11.68 -10.60
CA ILE A 24 -13.78 11.63 -12.05
C ILE A 24 -14.93 10.69 -12.43
N PHE A 25 -14.99 9.52 -11.81
CA PHE A 25 -15.89 8.45 -12.24
C PHE A 25 -17.17 8.35 -11.42
N LEU A 26 -17.14 8.63 -10.12
CA LEU A 26 -18.28 8.41 -9.23
C LEU A 26 -19.21 9.60 -9.11
N LEU A 27 -18.80 10.80 -9.55
CA LEU A 27 -19.71 11.97 -9.61
C LEU A 27 -20.84 11.79 -10.63
N SER A 28 -20.62 11.00 -11.67
CA SER A 28 -21.59 10.76 -12.76
C SER A 28 -22.38 9.47 -12.61
N MET A 29 -22.11 8.67 -11.57
CA MET A 29 -22.72 7.36 -11.35
C MET A 29 -23.60 7.37 -10.09
N SER A 30 -24.70 6.63 -10.10
CA SER A 30 -25.59 6.46 -8.94
C SER A 30 -26.09 5.03 -8.78
N GLY A 31 -26.64 4.73 -7.61
CA GLY A 31 -27.25 3.43 -7.29
C GLY A 31 -26.25 2.29 -7.33
N TRP A 32 -26.70 1.12 -7.84
CA TRP A 32 -25.91 -0.11 -7.86
C TRP A 32 -24.62 -0.02 -8.68
N TRP A 33 -24.59 0.82 -9.71
CA TRP A 33 -23.38 1.03 -10.52
C TRP A 33 -22.29 1.77 -9.76
N ALA A 34 -22.66 2.85 -9.06
CA ALA A 34 -21.72 3.57 -8.20
C ALA A 34 -21.17 2.68 -7.08
N PHE A 35 -22.04 1.86 -6.48
CA PHE A 35 -21.65 0.85 -5.50
C PHE A 35 -20.61 -0.13 -6.04
N ALA A 36 -20.92 -0.80 -7.15
CA ALA A 36 -20.06 -1.84 -7.72
C ALA A 36 -18.70 -1.27 -8.15
N PHE A 37 -18.70 -0.09 -8.76
CA PHE A 37 -17.46 0.58 -9.18
C PHE A 37 -16.63 1.02 -7.99
N SER A 38 -17.26 1.61 -6.96
CA SER A 38 -16.58 1.98 -5.73
C SER A 38 -15.93 0.76 -5.06
N LEU A 39 -16.67 -0.33 -4.92
CA LEU A 39 -16.17 -1.57 -4.32
C LEU A 39 -14.95 -2.09 -5.09
N ALA A 40 -15.04 -2.15 -6.42
CA ALA A 40 -13.94 -2.59 -7.28
C ALA A 40 -12.72 -1.67 -7.16
N LEU A 41 -12.93 -0.35 -7.10
CA LEU A 41 -11.89 0.66 -7.00
C LEU A 41 -11.17 0.57 -5.64
N ILE A 42 -11.93 0.50 -4.53
CA ILE A 42 -11.38 0.30 -3.18
C ILE A 42 -10.59 -1.01 -3.12
N ALA A 43 -11.15 -2.11 -3.64
CA ALA A 43 -10.46 -3.41 -3.67
C ALA A 43 -9.16 -3.34 -4.48
N GLY A 44 -9.18 -2.68 -5.65
CA GLY A 44 -8.01 -2.47 -6.49
C GLY A 44 -6.90 -1.70 -5.77
N VAL A 45 -7.24 -0.58 -5.13
CA VAL A 45 -6.27 0.22 -4.36
C VAL A 45 -5.77 -0.55 -3.14
N CYS A 46 -6.62 -1.31 -2.45
CA CYS A 46 -6.22 -2.17 -1.34
C CYS A 46 -5.23 -3.25 -1.78
N MET A 47 -5.48 -3.94 -2.90
CA MET A 47 -4.54 -4.91 -3.46
C MET A 47 -3.21 -4.27 -3.85
N TYR A 48 -3.24 -3.08 -4.46
CA TYR A 48 -2.03 -2.34 -4.78
C TYR A 48 -1.26 -1.93 -3.51
N ALA A 49 -1.95 -1.43 -2.49
CA ALA A 49 -1.39 -1.06 -1.19
C ALA A 49 -0.69 -2.23 -0.50
N LEU A 50 -1.31 -3.42 -0.52
CA LEU A 50 -0.70 -4.66 -0.03
C LEU A 50 0.60 -4.99 -0.76
N ASN A 51 0.59 -4.92 -2.10
CA ASN A 51 1.74 -5.26 -2.93
C ASN A 51 2.89 -4.26 -2.72
N GLU A 52 2.59 -2.96 -2.67
CA GLU A 52 3.59 -1.92 -2.43
C GLU A 52 4.18 -2.06 -1.01
N GLY A 53 3.33 -2.31 0.00
CA GLY A 53 3.77 -2.63 1.35
C GLY A 53 4.72 -3.83 1.37
N ALA A 54 4.32 -4.95 0.74
CA ALA A 54 5.12 -6.17 0.66
C ALA A 54 6.46 -5.96 -0.04
N TYR A 55 6.47 -5.18 -1.11
CA TYR A 55 7.69 -4.82 -1.83
C TYR A 55 8.65 -3.98 -0.97
N LEU A 56 8.13 -3.06 -0.15
CA LEU A 56 8.96 -2.27 0.77
C LEU A 56 9.51 -3.12 1.92
N GLY A 57 8.72 -4.06 2.42
CA GLY A 57 9.18 -5.05 3.38
C GLY A 57 10.25 -5.99 2.79
N ASP A 58 10.08 -6.47 1.55
CA ASP A 58 11.06 -7.29 0.81
C ASP A 58 12.41 -6.56 0.67
N LYS A 59 12.39 -5.29 0.26
CA LYS A 59 13.58 -4.44 0.18
C LYS A 59 14.29 -4.28 1.52
N ALA A 60 13.53 -4.15 2.59
CA ALA A 60 14.05 -3.99 3.94
C ALA A 60 14.83 -5.23 4.40
N VAL A 61 14.25 -6.41 4.16
CA VAL A 61 14.88 -7.68 4.48
C VAL A 61 16.09 -7.96 3.59
N ALA A 62 16.02 -7.62 2.30
CA ALA A 62 17.15 -7.73 1.40
C ALA A 62 18.34 -6.87 1.85
N MET A 63 18.08 -5.63 2.30
CA MET A 63 19.13 -4.76 2.83
C MET A 63 19.73 -5.32 4.12
N GLN A 64 18.92 -5.89 5.02
CA GLN A 64 19.42 -6.58 6.21
C GLN A 64 20.40 -7.70 5.84
N LYS A 65 20.02 -8.58 4.91
CA LYS A 65 20.89 -9.68 4.45
C LYS A 65 22.17 -9.19 3.76
N LEU A 66 22.11 -8.06 3.06
CA LEU A 66 23.29 -7.43 2.46
C LEU A 66 24.26 -6.93 3.53
N ILE A 67 23.74 -6.25 4.57
CA ILE A 67 24.52 -5.76 5.70
C ILE A 67 25.16 -6.93 6.45
N ASP A 68 24.38 -7.96 6.81
CA ASP A 68 24.89 -9.16 7.49
C ASP A 68 26.06 -9.79 6.71
N LYS A 69 25.96 -9.84 5.37
CA LYS A 69 27.02 -10.36 4.51
C LYS A 69 28.25 -9.46 4.47
N GLN A 70 28.07 -8.15 4.39
CA GLN A 70 29.18 -7.19 4.39
C GLN A 70 29.94 -7.19 5.72
N GLN A 71 29.24 -7.33 6.85
CA GLN A 71 29.86 -7.50 8.16
C GLN A 71 30.66 -8.80 8.25
N ALA A 72 30.11 -9.91 7.75
CA ALA A 72 30.84 -11.19 7.70
C ALA A 72 32.09 -11.13 6.80
N GLU A 73 32.09 -10.26 5.79
CA GLU A 73 33.25 -9.97 4.92
C GLU A 73 34.22 -8.95 5.54
N GLY A 74 33.98 -8.47 6.77
CA GLY A 74 34.83 -7.50 7.48
C GLY A 74 34.80 -6.08 6.90
N ARG A 75 33.77 -5.73 6.11
CA ARG A 75 33.65 -4.41 5.49
C ARG A 75 33.00 -3.42 6.45
N GLU A 76 33.51 -2.19 6.48
CA GLU A 76 32.85 -1.10 7.19
C GLU A 76 31.53 -0.72 6.52
N ILE A 77 30.50 -0.54 7.35
CA ILE A 77 29.15 -0.20 6.90
C ILE A 77 28.80 1.17 7.46
N ALA A 78 28.47 2.10 6.56
CA ALA A 78 28.01 3.42 6.95
C ALA A 78 26.79 3.30 7.90
N PRO A 79 26.78 4.03 9.02
CA PRO A 79 25.73 3.92 10.05
C PRO A 79 24.33 4.22 9.51
N GLU A 80 24.23 5.02 8.44
CA GLU A 80 22.97 5.32 7.78
C GLU A 80 22.24 4.08 7.23
N ARG A 81 22.97 3.05 6.78
CA ARG A 81 22.37 1.85 6.17
C ARG A 81 21.59 1.00 7.16
N TYR A 82 21.91 1.06 8.46
CA TYR A 82 21.14 0.33 9.48
C TYR A 82 19.71 0.86 9.61
N ASN A 83 19.45 2.12 9.23
CA ASN A 83 18.09 2.68 9.18
C ASN A 83 17.23 2.09 8.06
N GLU A 84 17.83 1.29 7.17
CA GLU A 84 17.18 0.62 6.05
C GLU A 84 16.98 -0.88 6.29
N VAL A 85 17.20 -1.36 7.50
CA VAL A 85 16.88 -2.74 7.89
C VAL A 85 15.37 -2.88 8.10
N TYR A 86 14.87 -4.11 8.06
CA TYR A 86 13.49 -4.42 8.38
C TYR A 86 13.22 -4.23 9.87
N ASP A 87 12.17 -3.46 10.19
CA ASP A 87 11.66 -3.29 11.55
C ASP A 87 10.14 -3.12 11.48
N TRP A 88 9.40 -4.02 12.15
CA TRP A 88 7.95 -3.98 12.19
C TRP A 88 7.40 -2.67 12.79
N ARG A 89 8.15 -2.04 13.72
CA ARG A 89 7.77 -0.78 14.35
C ARG A 89 7.74 0.38 13.36
N VAL A 90 8.54 0.31 12.30
CA VAL A 90 8.51 1.31 11.21
C VAL A 90 7.20 1.23 10.45
N GLY A 91 6.71 0.01 10.17
CA GLY A 91 5.40 -0.20 9.56
C GLY A 91 4.27 0.33 10.43
N VAL A 92 4.28 0.01 11.73
CA VAL A 92 3.25 0.47 12.68
C VAL A 92 3.25 1.99 12.84
N ARG A 93 4.42 2.63 12.98
CA ARG A 93 4.51 4.10 13.03
C ARG A 93 3.98 4.74 11.75
N ALA A 94 4.39 4.23 10.59
CA ALA A 94 3.90 4.75 9.31
C ALA A 94 2.38 4.59 9.17
N TYR A 95 1.81 3.47 9.62
CA TYR A 95 0.36 3.28 9.69
C TYR A 95 -0.32 4.36 10.54
N ILE A 96 0.16 4.58 11.77
CA ILE A 96 -0.41 5.58 12.68
C ILE A 96 -0.36 6.97 12.03
N TYR A 97 0.78 7.39 11.50
CA TYR A 97 0.93 8.71 10.86
C TYR A 97 0.06 8.88 9.60
N THR A 98 -0.24 7.78 8.91
CA THR A 98 -1.12 7.83 7.73
C THR A 98 -2.59 7.90 8.14
N VAL A 99 -3.00 7.14 9.16
CA VAL A 99 -4.40 7.04 9.62
C VAL A 99 -4.86 8.28 10.37
N LEU A 100 -4.01 8.78 11.29
CA LEU A 100 -4.37 9.80 12.26
C LEU A 100 -5.08 11.03 11.66
N PRO A 101 -4.60 11.66 10.57
CA PRO A 101 -5.30 12.81 10.00
C PRO A 101 -6.72 12.49 9.51
N PHE A 102 -6.92 11.35 8.85
CA PHE A 102 -8.25 10.95 8.35
C PHE A 102 -9.18 10.53 9.48
N LEU A 103 -8.66 9.83 10.48
CA LEU A 103 -9.40 9.39 11.65
C LEU A 103 -9.91 10.59 12.46
N VAL A 104 -9.03 11.58 12.70
CA VAL A 104 -9.40 12.81 13.42
C VAL A 104 -10.49 13.56 12.67
N ILE A 105 -10.34 13.74 11.36
CA ILE A 105 -11.34 14.44 10.53
C ILE A 105 -12.70 13.70 10.54
N ALA A 106 -12.70 12.37 10.42
CA ALA A 106 -13.93 11.57 10.47
C ALA A 106 -14.63 11.66 11.83
N ILE A 107 -13.88 11.57 12.94
CA ILE A 107 -14.42 11.69 14.30
C ILE A 107 -15.00 13.08 14.53
N VAL A 108 -14.25 14.13 14.16
CA VAL A 108 -14.72 15.51 14.31
C VAL A 108 -16.00 15.73 13.51
N ASN A 109 -16.07 15.28 12.26
CA ASN A 109 -17.29 15.38 11.45
C ASN A 109 -18.49 14.67 12.09
N TYR A 110 -18.28 13.48 12.64
CA TYR A 110 -19.34 12.75 13.33
C TYR A 110 -19.84 13.49 14.59
N ILE A 111 -18.92 14.01 15.42
CA ILE A 111 -19.26 14.78 16.63
C ILE A 111 -19.99 16.09 16.28
N LEU A 112 -19.52 16.80 15.24
CA LEU A 112 -20.15 18.03 14.77
C LEU A 112 -21.59 17.77 14.32
N TYR A 113 -21.82 16.67 13.60
CA TYR A 113 -23.18 16.29 13.21
C TYR A 113 -24.09 15.99 14.41
N LEU A 114 -23.60 15.28 15.43
CA LEU A 114 -24.38 15.01 16.64
C LEU A 114 -24.72 16.29 17.42
N SER A 115 -23.83 17.28 17.37
CA SER A 115 -23.97 18.53 18.12
C SER A 115 -24.88 19.53 17.41
N TRP A 116 -24.81 19.60 16.07
CA TRP A 116 -25.59 20.50 15.23
C TRP A 116 -26.16 19.77 14.00
N PRO A 117 -27.20 18.95 14.18
CA PRO A 117 -27.74 18.13 13.09
C PRO A 117 -28.44 18.94 12.00
N GLU A 118 -28.94 20.14 12.32
CA GLU A 118 -29.66 21.00 11.37
C GLU A 118 -28.73 21.78 10.42
N ASP A 119 -27.46 21.96 10.78
CA ASP A 119 -26.42 22.59 9.95
C ASP A 119 -25.82 21.58 8.94
N THR A 120 -26.71 21.02 8.12
CA THR A 120 -26.42 19.94 7.15
C THR A 120 -25.40 20.30 6.06
N LEU A 121 -25.07 21.59 5.89
CA LEU A 121 -24.11 22.11 4.90
C LEU A 121 -22.92 22.82 5.55
N ASN A 122 -22.39 22.27 6.64
CA ASN A 122 -21.13 22.74 7.20
C ASN A 122 -19.97 22.41 6.24
N THR A 123 -19.05 23.36 6.01
CA THR A 123 -17.85 23.17 5.17
C THR A 123 -17.06 21.91 5.54
N MET A 124 -17.05 21.54 6.82
CA MET A 124 -16.41 20.31 7.27
C MET A 124 -17.05 19.06 6.69
N ASP A 125 -18.38 19.02 6.58
CA ASP A 125 -19.08 17.88 6.01
C ASP A 125 -18.74 17.70 4.54
N LEU A 126 -18.76 18.79 3.76
CA LEU A 126 -18.32 18.78 2.37
C LEU A 126 -16.90 18.21 2.22
N ILE A 127 -15.96 18.66 3.05
CA ILE A 127 -14.57 18.18 3.02
C ILE A 127 -14.50 16.68 3.31
N VAL A 128 -15.19 16.20 4.35
CA VAL A 128 -15.18 14.79 4.72
C VAL A 128 -15.85 13.93 3.66
N THR A 129 -17.01 14.35 3.14
CA THR A 129 -17.71 13.66 2.05
C THR A 129 -16.84 13.55 0.81
N ILE A 130 -16.06 14.59 0.45
CA ILE A 130 -15.10 14.52 -0.66
C ILE A 130 -13.96 13.56 -0.35
N LEU A 131 -13.35 13.66 0.85
CA LEU A 131 -12.23 12.79 1.26
C LEU A 131 -12.61 11.31 1.30
N PHE A 132 -13.85 11.03 1.67
CA PHE A 132 -14.40 9.68 1.80
C PHE A 132 -15.35 9.30 0.66
N MET A 133 -15.43 10.09 -0.41
CA MET A 133 -16.33 9.86 -1.55
C MET A 133 -16.34 8.40 -2.07
N PRO A 134 -15.20 7.72 -2.27
CA PRO A 134 -15.21 6.28 -2.60
C PRO A 134 -16.09 5.49 -1.63
N TYR A 135 -15.92 5.69 -0.34
CA TYR A 135 -16.67 4.97 0.69
C TYR A 135 -18.13 5.40 0.78
N VAL A 136 -18.45 6.68 0.54
CA VAL A 136 -19.84 7.18 0.47
C VAL A 136 -20.65 6.39 -0.56
N GLN A 137 -20.03 6.13 -1.71
CA GLN A 137 -20.71 5.45 -2.81
C GLN A 137 -21.00 3.97 -2.55
N LEU A 138 -20.42 3.39 -1.49
CA LEU A 138 -20.83 2.07 -0.99
C LEU A 138 -22.25 2.07 -0.40
N PHE A 139 -22.79 3.24 -0.08
CA PHE A 139 -24.16 3.42 0.41
C PHE A 139 -25.11 3.95 -0.67
N SER A 140 -24.61 4.21 -1.89
CA SER A 140 -25.39 4.80 -3.00
C SER A 140 -26.74 4.10 -3.26
N PRO A 141 -26.87 2.76 -3.23
CA PRO A 141 -28.14 2.08 -3.44
C PRO A 141 -29.18 2.29 -2.33
N TRP A 142 -28.75 2.73 -1.15
CA TRP A 142 -29.57 2.85 0.06
C TRP A 142 -29.56 4.26 0.64
N ILE A 143 -29.15 5.26 -0.14
CA ILE A 143 -28.95 6.62 0.38
C ILE A 143 -30.24 7.26 0.88
N GLU A 144 -31.41 6.82 0.37
CA GLU A 144 -32.73 7.28 0.80
C GLU A 144 -33.22 6.62 2.10
N THR A 145 -32.65 5.46 2.47
CA THR A 145 -33.13 4.66 3.62
C THR A 145 -32.15 4.62 4.79
N ILE A 146 -30.87 4.90 4.54
CA ILE A 146 -29.84 4.92 5.58
C ILE A 146 -29.78 6.29 6.24
N ASP A 147 -29.80 6.29 7.58
CA ASP A 147 -29.56 7.49 8.36
C ASP A 147 -28.15 8.06 8.07
N THR A 148 -28.10 9.37 7.82
CA THR A 148 -26.85 10.10 7.59
C THR A 148 -25.87 9.94 8.76
N ALA A 149 -26.37 9.75 9.98
CA ALA A 149 -25.56 9.40 11.16
C ALA A 149 -24.71 8.16 10.93
N ILE A 150 -25.31 7.13 10.33
CA ILE A 150 -24.67 5.83 10.08
C ILE A 150 -23.61 6.00 9.00
N VAL A 151 -23.91 6.73 7.92
CA VAL A 151 -22.93 6.99 6.85
C VAL A 151 -21.69 7.70 7.40
N ARG A 152 -21.88 8.73 8.24
CA ARG A 152 -20.77 9.47 8.86
C ARG A 152 -19.98 8.62 9.85
N LEU A 153 -20.66 7.79 10.65
CA LEU A 153 -20.00 6.84 11.54
C LEU A 153 -19.12 5.85 10.75
N CYS A 154 -19.53 5.44 9.55
CA CYS A 154 -18.76 4.54 8.69
C CYS A 154 -17.47 5.15 8.12
N TYR A 155 -17.28 6.49 8.14
CA TYR A 155 -16.02 7.10 7.73
C TYR A 155 -14.86 6.76 8.68
N ILE A 156 -15.17 6.52 9.96
CA ILE A 156 -14.18 6.15 10.98
C ILE A 156 -13.49 4.83 10.61
N PRO A 157 -14.18 3.68 10.46
CA PRO A 157 -13.53 2.45 10.02
C PRO A 157 -12.99 2.56 8.59
N ALA A 158 -13.62 3.34 7.70
CA ALA A 158 -13.11 3.55 6.34
C ALA A 158 -11.70 4.17 6.32
N SER A 159 -11.41 5.08 7.27
CA SER A 159 -10.09 5.72 7.40
C SER A 159 -8.95 4.72 7.65
N LEU A 160 -9.27 3.52 8.14
CA LEU A 160 -8.32 2.48 8.48
C LEU A 160 -8.00 1.56 7.30
N ILE A 161 -8.89 1.45 6.32
CA ILE A 161 -8.87 0.38 5.30
C ILE A 161 -7.57 0.43 4.48
N VAL A 162 -7.33 1.51 3.73
CA VAL A 162 -6.15 1.58 2.83
C VAL A 162 -4.84 1.55 3.63
N PRO A 163 -4.67 2.32 4.73
CA PRO A 163 -3.46 2.25 5.54
C PRO A 163 -3.20 0.87 6.15
N ALA A 164 -4.25 0.14 6.57
CA ALA A 164 -4.09 -1.21 7.11
C ALA A 164 -3.54 -2.18 6.07
N PHE A 165 -3.94 -2.05 4.80
CA PHE A 165 -3.43 -2.88 3.72
C PHE A 165 -1.94 -2.59 3.43
N VAL A 166 -1.49 -1.32 3.53
CA VAL A 166 -0.06 -0.98 3.46
C VAL A 166 0.72 -1.64 4.61
N LEU A 167 0.20 -1.57 5.84
CA LEU A 167 0.81 -2.18 7.02
C LEU A 167 0.92 -3.71 6.88
N ILE A 168 -0.19 -4.37 6.55
CA ILE A 168 -0.25 -5.82 6.36
C ILE A 168 0.72 -6.24 5.25
N GLY A 169 0.78 -5.47 4.16
CA GLY A 169 1.75 -5.67 3.09
C GLY A 169 3.17 -5.64 3.64
N TYR A 170 3.54 -4.57 4.34
CA TYR A 170 4.87 -4.39 4.91
C TYR A 170 5.28 -5.53 5.85
N LEU A 171 4.38 -5.94 6.75
CA LEU A 171 4.63 -7.05 7.68
C LEU A 171 4.79 -8.40 6.97
N ARG A 172 4.20 -8.57 5.78
CA ARG A 172 4.39 -9.75 4.92
C ARG A 172 5.71 -9.75 4.13
N GLY A 173 6.49 -8.66 4.20
CA GLY A 173 7.78 -8.51 3.52
C GLY A 173 8.75 -9.68 3.69
N PRO A 174 9.02 -10.17 4.92
CA PRO A 174 9.91 -11.31 5.15
C PRO A 174 9.46 -12.59 4.43
N VAL A 175 8.16 -12.89 4.48
CA VAL A 175 7.58 -14.05 3.78
C VAL A 175 7.74 -13.89 2.27
N TYR A 176 7.54 -12.67 1.76
CA TYR A 176 7.69 -12.37 0.34
C TYR A 176 9.15 -12.55 -0.12
N TYR A 177 10.11 -12.05 0.65
CA TYR A 177 11.54 -12.22 0.40
C TYR A 177 11.94 -13.69 0.34
N GLU A 178 11.50 -14.51 1.31
CA GLU A 178 11.80 -15.94 1.31
C GLU A 178 11.24 -16.67 0.09
N ARG A 179 9.99 -16.37 -0.29
CA ARG A 179 9.37 -16.96 -1.49
C ARG A 179 10.15 -16.60 -2.74
N LYS A 180 10.46 -15.32 -2.91
CA LYS A 180 11.26 -14.79 -4.03
C LYS A 180 12.64 -15.47 -4.09
N MET A 181 13.32 -15.62 -2.95
CA MET A 181 14.60 -16.31 -2.89
C MET A 181 14.49 -17.79 -3.27
N LYS A 182 13.46 -18.50 -2.79
CA LYS A 182 13.19 -19.91 -3.16
C LYS A 182 12.98 -20.06 -4.66
N GLU A 183 12.24 -19.15 -5.28
CA GLU A 183 12.00 -19.15 -6.74
C GLU A 183 13.27 -18.84 -7.53
N MET A 184 14.05 -17.84 -7.12
CA MET A 184 15.34 -17.53 -7.75
C MET A 184 16.32 -18.72 -7.67
N MET A 185 16.36 -19.43 -6.54
CA MET A 185 17.18 -20.64 -6.42
C MET A 185 16.70 -21.76 -7.34
N LYS A 186 15.38 -22.01 -7.44
CA LYS A 186 14.81 -22.98 -8.39
C LYS A 186 15.15 -22.61 -9.84
N GLY A 187 15.00 -21.34 -10.20
CA GLY A 187 15.35 -20.80 -11.52
C GLY A 187 16.84 -20.96 -11.85
N SER A 188 17.72 -20.65 -10.88
CA SER A 188 19.17 -20.84 -11.02
C SER A 188 19.55 -22.31 -11.19
N LYS A 189 18.95 -23.22 -10.40
CA LYS A 189 19.14 -24.68 -10.57
C LYS A 189 18.69 -25.16 -11.96
N LYS A 190 17.53 -24.70 -12.44
CA LYS A 190 17.02 -25.03 -13.79
C LYS A 190 17.94 -24.51 -14.88
N LYS A 191 18.44 -23.26 -14.75
CA LYS A 191 19.41 -22.66 -15.67
C LYS A 191 20.74 -23.43 -15.69
N ARG A 192 21.28 -23.78 -14.52
CA ARG A 192 22.51 -24.60 -14.39
C ARG A 192 22.35 -25.98 -15.02
N ARG A 193 21.19 -26.64 -14.83
CA ARG A 193 20.89 -27.93 -15.49
C ARG A 193 20.86 -27.80 -17.01
N ARG A 194 20.20 -26.76 -17.56
CA ARG A 194 20.19 -26.51 -19.01
C ARG A 194 21.59 -26.29 -19.57
N LEU A 195 22.41 -25.45 -18.93
CA LEU A 195 23.79 -25.19 -19.36
C LEU A 195 24.73 -26.41 -19.28
N ARG A 196 24.42 -27.40 -18.42
CA ARG A 196 25.16 -28.68 -18.39
C ARG A 196 24.76 -29.61 -19.54
N VAL A 197 23.51 -29.56 -19.99
CA VAL A 197 22.98 -30.43 -21.07
C VAL A 197 23.29 -29.87 -22.45
N THR A 198 23.35 -28.55 -22.61
CA THR A 198 23.85 -27.88 -23.82
C THR A 198 25.20 -27.25 -23.49
N PRO A 199 26.32 -27.99 -23.62
CA PRO A 199 27.62 -27.35 -23.59
C PRO A 199 27.63 -26.29 -24.69
N LYS A 200 27.76 -25.02 -24.31
CA LYS A 200 27.99 -23.94 -25.28
C LYS A 200 29.23 -24.35 -26.07
N PRO A 201 29.17 -24.51 -27.41
CA PRO A 201 30.38 -24.72 -28.18
C PRO A 201 31.30 -23.53 -27.89
N ARG A 202 32.50 -23.81 -27.38
CA ARG A 202 33.55 -22.81 -27.29
C ARG A 202 33.79 -22.35 -28.72
N LYS A 203 33.43 -21.11 -29.04
CA LYS A 203 33.84 -20.48 -30.29
C LYS A 203 35.35 -20.29 -30.13
N ASP A 204 36.13 -21.20 -30.70
CA ASP A 204 37.58 -21.07 -30.73
C ASP A 204 37.91 -19.75 -31.40
N ARG A 205 38.62 -18.89 -30.67
CA ARG A 205 38.98 -17.55 -31.11
C ARG A 205 40.15 -17.56 -32.12
N ASN A 206 40.50 -18.75 -32.62
CA ASN A 206 41.65 -19.03 -33.47
C ASN A 206 41.22 -19.77 -34.77
N GLN A 207 40.19 -19.29 -35.47
CA GLN A 207 40.05 -19.62 -36.88
C GLN A 207 40.74 -18.52 -37.69
N PRO A 208 41.79 -18.81 -38.47
CA PRO A 208 42.34 -17.84 -39.40
C PRO A 208 41.29 -17.51 -40.44
N GLU A 209 41.09 -16.21 -40.69
CA GLU A 209 40.29 -15.73 -41.80
C GLU A 209 40.92 -16.23 -43.11
N ILE A 210 40.15 -16.98 -43.91
CA ILE A 210 40.43 -17.29 -45.31
C ILE A 210 39.30 -16.67 -46.12
#